data_AF-A0A974HNP2-F1
#
_entry.id   AF-A0A974HNP2-F1
#
_cell.length_a   1.000
_cell.length_b   1.000
_cell.length_c   1.000
_cell.angle_alpha   90.00
_cell.angle_beta   90.00
_cell.angle_gamma   90.00
#
_symmetry.space_group_name_H-M   'P 1'
#
loop_
_entity.id
_entity.type
_entity.pdbx_description
1 polymer ?
#
loop_
_entity_poly.entity_id
_entity_poly.type
_entity_poly.pdbx_seq_one_letter_code
_entity_poly.pdbx_strand_id
1 'polypeptide(L)'
;MAPGKSPFYNGHKKEKCSAVICDQPNIPDWLCAEMRHLLQKLLEKNPARRLGVNGNIREHPVFSSINWVELENKRIRPPFKLEIINKAFETLFSGVTFILEALNRNTKSGQQY
;
A
#
# COMPACT_ATOMS: atom_id res chain seq x y z
N MET A 1 -8.04 3.35 -0.02
CA MET A 1 -7.22 3.30 -1.25
C MET A 1 -8.07 3.79 -2.40
N ALA A 2 -7.56 4.69 -3.25
CA ALA A 2 -8.41 5.40 -4.21
C ALA A 2 -8.99 4.50 -5.31
N PRO A 3 -8.23 3.76 -6.15
CA PRO A 3 -8.84 3.12 -7.33
C PRO A 3 -9.52 1.77 -7.05
N GLY A 4 -9.33 1.16 -5.87
CA GLY A 4 -9.85 -0.18 -5.54
C GLY A 4 -9.40 -1.33 -6.45
N LYS A 5 -8.62 -1.03 -7.51
CA LYS A 5 -8.14 -1.93 -8.56
C LYS A 5 -6.69 -1.57 -8.90
N SER A 6 -5.93 -2.55 -9.38
CA SER A 6 -4.53 -2.31 -9.78
C SER A 6 -4.47 -1.47 -11.08
N PRO A 7 -3.58 -0.47 -11.15
CA PRO A 7 -3.43 0.39 -12.33
C PRO A 7 -2.84 -0.32 -13.57
N PHE A 8 -2.32 -1.55 -13.41
CA PHE A 8 -1.70 -2.36 -14.48
C PHE A 8 -2.48 -3.66 -14.78
N TYR A 9 -3.78 -3.72 -14.43
CA TYR A 9 -4.58 -4.93 -14.62
C TYR A 9 -5.35 -4.90 -15.94
N ASN A 10 -4.98 -5.77 -16.88
CA ASN A 10 -5.64 -5.93 -18.20
C ASN A 10 -6.36 -7.28 -18.39
N GLY A 11 -6.69 -8.00 -17.30
CA GLY A 11 -7.48 -9.25 -17.36
C GLY A 11 -6.73 -10.50 -17.85
N HIS A 12 -5.58 -10.37 -18.53
CA HIS A 12 -4.78 -11.50 -19.00
C HIS A 12 -3.58 -11.76 -18.08
N LYS A 13 -3.48 -12.99 -17.55
CA LYS A 13 -2.49 -13.41 -16.54
C LYS A 13 -1.03 -13.50 -17.03
N LYS A 14 -0.79 -13.41 -18.34
CA LYS A 14 0.55 -13.44 -18.96
C LYS A 14 0.86 -12.00 -19.38
N GLU A 15 1.65 -11.17 -18.72
CA GLU A 15 2.70 -11.31 -17.72
C GLU A 15 2.65 -10.03 -16.85
N LYS A 16 2.33 -10.14 -15.56
CA LYS A 16 2.12 -8.95 -14.70
C LYS A 16 3.35 -8.04 -14.61
N CYS A 17 4.56 -8.62 -14.64
CA CYS A 17 5.80 -7.86 -14.61
C CYS A 17 5.97 -7.05 -15.90
N SER A 18 5.65 -7.65 -17.06
CA SER A 18 5.71 -7.00 -18.36
C SER A 18 4.74 -5.82 -18.43
N ALA A 19 3.53 -5.96 -17.89
CA ALA A 19 2.57 -4.84 -17.78
C ALA A 19 3.10 -3.70 -16.88
N VAL A 20 3.75 -4.02 -15.76
CA VAL A 20 4.37 -3.01 -14.87
C VAL A 20 5.57 -2.32 -15.54
N ILE A 21 6.26 -2.97 -16.47
CA ILE A 21 7.41 -2.39 -17.17
C ILE A 21 6.95 -1.58 -18.39
N CYS A 22 6.07 -2.15 -19.20
CA CYS A 22 5.72 -1.64 -20.53
C CYS A 22 4.45 -0.78 -20.55
N ASP A 23 3.43 -1.11 -19.75
CA ASP A 23 2.13 -0.46 -19.87
C ASP A 23 2.09 0.85 -19.09
N GLN A 24 1.47 1.89 -19.66
CA GLN A 24 1.18 3.11 -18.90
C GLN A 24 0.12 2.82 -17.81
N PRO A 25 0.27 3.38 -16.60
CA PRO A 25 -0.71 3.19 -15.54
C PRO A 25 -2.05 3.80 -15.97
N ASN A 26 -3.12 3.00 -15.91
CA ASN A 26 -4.46 3.50 -16.12
C ASN A 26 -4.93 4.24 -14.85
N ILE A 27 -4.95 5.58 -14.93
CA ILE A 27 -5.38 6.44 -13.83
C ILE A 27 -6.78 6.98 -14.16
N PRO A 28 -7.81 6.65 -13.35
CA PRO A 28 -9.17 7.06 -13.64
C PRO A 28 -9.40 8.58 -13.67
N ASP A 29 -10.25 9.03 -14.59
CA ASP A 29 -10.56 10.46 -14.76
C ASP A 29 -11.41 11.07 -13.65
N TRP A 30 -12.10 10.26 -12.85
CA TRP A 30 -12.91 10.74 -11.73
C TRP A 30 -12.06 11.16 -10.51
N LEU A 31 -10.75 10.90 -10.53
CA LEU A 31 -9.84 11.36 -9.48
C LEU A 31 -9.58 12.87 -9.62
N CYS A 32 -9.49 13.56 -8.48
CA CYS A 32 -9.08 14.97 -8.46
C CYS A 32 -7.70 15.15 -9.10
N ALA A 33 -7.46 16.35 -9.64
CA ALA A 33 -6.25 16.67 -10.39
C ALA A 33 -4.98 16.44 -9.57
N GLU A 34 -5.01 16.78 -8.29
CA GLU A 34 -3.91 16.62 -7.35
C GLU A 34 -3.61 15.13 -7.10
N MET A 35 -4.64 14.30 -6.94
CA MET A 35 -4.47 12.85 -6.76
C MET A 35 -3.94 12.19 -8.03
N ARG A 36 -4.42 12.60 -9.19
CA ARG A 36 -3.92 12.13 -10.48
C ARG A 36 -2.45 12.48 -10.66
N HIS A 37 -2.08 13.72 -10.37
CA HIS A 37 -0.71 14.21 -10.43
C HIS A 37 0.21 13.44 -9.47
N LEU A 38 -0.24 13.17 -8.24
CA LEU A 38 0.50 12.35 -7.30
C LEU A 38 0.76 10.94 -7.86
N LEU A 39 -0.28 10.27 -8.37
CA LEU A 39 -0.18 8.92 -8.92
C LEU A 39 0.76 8.86 -10.13
N GLN A 40 0.72 9.86 -11.01
CA GLN A 40 1.64 9.96 -12.15
C GLN A 40 3.10 10.05 -11.69
N LYS A 41 3.41 10.90 -10.70
CA LYS A 41 4.79 11.06 -10.22
C LYS A 41 5.30 9.86 -9.42
N LEU A 42 4.42 9.13 -8.73
CA LEU A 42 4.78 7.90 -8.01
C LEU A 42 4.95 6.70 -8.96
N LEU A 43 4.14 6.62 -10.02
CA LEU A 43 4.17 5.54 -11.01
C LEU A 43 5.07 5.86 -12.21
N GLU A 44 5.94 6.86 -12.08
CA GLU A 44 6.96 7.22 -13.07
C GLU A 44 7.87 6.02 -13.36
N LYS A 45 8.03 5.68 -14.63
CA LYS A 45 8.79 4.52 -15.09
C LYS A 45 10.27 4.73 -14.84
N ASN A 46 10.77 5.94 -15.09
CA ASN A 46 12.15 6.27 -14.80
C ASN A 46 12.36 6.44 -13.28
N PRO A 47 13.12 5.54 -12.61
CA PRO A 47 13.30 5.60 -11.16
C PRO A 47 13.97 6.90 -10.71
N ALA A 48 14.85 7.50 -11.52
CA ALA A 48 15.52 8.75 -11.17
C ALA A 48 14.59 9.97 -11.19
N ARG A 49 13.44 9.88 -11.88
CA ARG A 49 12.41 10.94 -11.92
C ARG A 49 11.25 10.68 -10.96
N ARG A 50 11.21 9.50 -10.34
CA ARG A 50 10.12 9.07 -9.47
C ARG A 50 10.09 9.88 -8.17
N LEU A 51 8.91 10.34 -7.79
CA LEU A 51 8.71 11.05 -6.53
C LEU A 51 9.09 10.15 -5.34
N GLY A 52 9.85 10.70 -4.39
CA GLY A 52 10.44 9.97 -3.28
C GLY A 52 11.91 9.60 -3.51
N VAL A 53 12.33 9.45 -4.76
CA VAL A 53 13.76 9.44 -5.14
C VAL A 53 14.19 10.87 -5.53
N ASN A 54 13.39 11.51 -6.38
CA ASN A 54 13.56 12.90 -6.76
C ASN A 54 12.42 13.74 -6.16
N GLY A 55 12.73 14.46 -5.08
CA GLY A 55 11.77 15.27 -4.33
C GLY A 55 11.04 14.51 -3.22
N ASN A 56 10.41 15.26 -2.33
CA ASN A 56 9.80 14.75 -1.11
C ASN A 56 8.29 14.48 -1.32
N ILE A 57 7.84 13.28 -0.97
CA ILE A 57 6.42 12.91 -1.05
C ILE A 57 5.59 13.80 -0.10
N ARG A 58 6.17 14.18 1.04
CA ARG A 58 5.48 14.93 2.10
C ARG A 58 5.03 16.33 1.69
N GLU A 59 5.70 16.91 0.69
CA GLU A 59 5.45 18.26 0.19
C GLU A 59 4.36 18.31 -0.89
N HIS A 60 3.84 17.15 -1.32
CA HIS A 60 2.82 17.11 -2.35
C HIS A 60 1.50 17.72 -1.85
N PRO A 61 0.77 18.54 -2.65
CA PRO A 61 -0.46 19.22 -2.24
C PRO A 61 -1.54 18.31 -1.65
N VAL A 62 -1.63 17.06 -2.12
CA VAL A 62 -2.52 16.01 -1.56
C VAL A 62 -2.33 15.81 -0.05
N PHE A 63 -1.11 16.02 0.46
CA PHE A 63 -0.78 15.84 1.87
C PHE A 63 -0.62 17.18 2.62
N SER A 64 -0.98 18.31 2.02
CA SER A 64 -0.87 19.63 2.64
C SER A 64 -1.65 19.77 3.95
N SER A 65 -2.72 18.99 4.12
CA SER A 65 -3.53 18.95 5.35
C SER A 65 -2.94 18.09 6.46
N ILE A 66 -1.85 17.35 6.20
CA ILE A 66 -1.24 16.43 7.16
C ILE A 66 -0.11 17.14 7.92
N ASN A 67 -0.24 17.21 9.25
CA ASN A 67 0.90 17.55 10.11
C ASN A 67 1.78 16.32 10.32
N TRP A 68 2.90 16.25 9.59
CA TRP A 68 3.82 15.11 9.63
C TRP A 68 4.44 14.87 11.02
N VAL A 69 4.68 15.93 11.80
CA VAL A 69 5.24 15.82 13.15
C VAL A 69 4.23 15.18 14.10
N GLU A 70 2.96 15.60 14.02
CA GLU A 70 1.91 15.00 14.85
C GLU A 70 1.57 13.57 14.40
N LEU A 71 1.66 13.29 13.10
CA LEU A 71 1.48 11.95 12.55
C LEU A 71 2.54 10.98 13.10
N GLU A 72 3.82 11.38 13.06
CA GLU A 72 4.94 10.59 13.57
C GLU A 72 4.85 10.36 15.08
N ASN A 73 4.39 11.38 15.82
CA ASN A 73 4.14 11.28 17.25
C ASN A 73 2.83 10.55 17.62
N LYS A 74 2.12 9.97 16.64
CA LYS A 74 0.84 9.26 16.82
C LYS A 74 -0.25 10.11 17.50
N ARG A 75 -0.21 11.42 17.30
CA ARG A 75 -1.17 12.39 17.87
C ARG A 75 -2.37 12.65 16.97
N ILE A 76 -2.29 12.26 15.70
CA ILE A 76 -3.42 12.32 14.76
C ILE A 76 -4.33 11.11 15.00
N ARG A 77 -5.62 11.38 15.24
CA ARG A 77 -6.62 10.31 15.39
C ARG A 77 -6.81 9.58 14.06
N PRO A 78 -6.73 8.24 14.02
CA PRO A 78 -6.94 7.48 12.79
C PRO A 78 -8.39 7.67 12.31
N PRO A 79 -8.62 7.84 11.00
CA PRO A 79 -9.95 8.07 10.44
C PRO A 79 -10.87 6.85 10.55
N PHE A 80 -10.29 5.67 10.79
CA PHE A 80 -11.02 4.43 10.99
C PHE A 80 -10.58 3.78 12.28
N LYS A 81 -11.49 3.71 13.25
CA LYS A 81 -11.31 2.98 14.49
C LYS A 81 -12.00 1.63 14.33
N LEU A 82 -11.22 0.56 14.20
CA LEU A 82 -11.74 -0.80 14.28
C LEU A 82 -12.18 -1.06 15.72
N GLU A 83 -13.49 -1.06 15.97
CA GLU A 83 -14.06 -1.59 17.20
C GLU A 83 -13.88 -3.12 17.14
N ILE A 84 -12.78 -3.61 17.70
CA ILE A 84 -12.49 -5.04 17.76
C ILE A 84 -13.46 -5.67 18.76
N ILE A 85 -14.65 -6.03 18.29
CA ILE A 85 -15.50 -6.99 18.99
C ILE A 85 -14.75 -8.32 18.81
N ASN A 86 -14.18 -8.87 19.89
CA ASN A 86 -13.28 -10.03 19.91
C ASN A 86 -13.66 -11.22 18.99
N LYS A 87 -14.93 -11.33 18.57
CA LYS A 87 -15.43 -12.35 17.64
C LYS A 87 -15.04 -12.09 16.16
N ALA A 88 -14.90 -10.82 15.75
CA ALA A 88 -14.59 -10.42 14.38
C ALA A 88 -13.09 -10.47 14.07
N PHE A 89 -12.23 -10.35 15.08
CA PHE A 89 -10.77 -10.46 14.94
C PHE A 89 -10.36 -11.84 14.42
N GLU A 90 -10.91 -12.90 15.02
CA GLU A 90 -10.69 -14.29 14.60
C GLU A 90 -11.17 -14.55 13.16
N THR A 91 -12.27 -13.89 12.75
CA THR A 91 -12.86 -14.12 11.42
C THR A 91 -12.08 -13.39 10.32
N LEU A 92 -11.64 -12.16 10.56
CA LEU A 92 -10.90 -11.35 9.58
C LEU A 92 -9.45 -11.81 9.39
N PHE A 93 -8.85 -12.42 10.41
CA PHE A 93 -7.48 -12.92 10.38
C PHE A 93 -7.38 -14.46 10.30
N SER A 94 -8.47 -15.16 9.96
CA SER A 94 -8.42 -16.61 9.67
C SER A 94 -7.42 -16.99 8.56
N GLY A 95 -6.97 -16.05 7.74
CA GLY A 95 -5.86 -16.26 6.79
C GLY A 95 -4.45 -16.11 7.39
N VAL A 96 -4.31 -15.53 8.58
CA VAL A 96 -3.04 -15.28 9.27
C VAL A 96 -2.67 -16.42 10.24
N THR A 97 -3.64 -17.25 10.64
CA THR A 97 -3.38 -18.48 11.40
C THR A 97 -2.37 -19.39 10.68
N PHE A 98 -2.40 -19.45 9.35
CA PHE A 98 -1.42 -20.19 8.55
C PHE A 98 0.01 -19.66 8.73
N ILE A 99 0.18 -18.34 8.84
CA ILE A 99 1.50 -17.70 9.04
C ILE A 99 2.00 -17.94 10.46
N LEU A 100 1.12 -17.84 11.46
CA LEU A 100 1.47 -18.11 12.86
C LEU A 100 1.80 -19.59 13.09
N GLU A 101 1.07 -20.53 12.48
CA GLU A 101 1.43 -21.95 12.50
C GLU A 101 2.74 -22.25 11.76
N ALA A 102 3.02 -21.57 10.64
CA ALA A 102 4.27 -21.73 9.92
C ALA A 102 5.48 -21.24 10.73
N LEU A 103 5.35 -20.10 11.42
CA LEU A 103 6.41 -19.57 12.29
C LEU A 103 6.63 -20.43 13.54
N ASN A 104 5.56 -20.93 14.16
CA ASN A 104 5.65 -21.79 15.34
C ASN A 104 6.19 -23.20 15.03
N ARG A 105 6.06 -23.67 13.79
CA ARG A 105 6.70 -24.92 13.34
C ARG A 105 8.21 -24.77 13.15
N ASN A 106 8.68 -23.58 12.75
CA ASN A 106 10.10 -23.34 12.48
C ASN A 106 10.93 -23.07 13.76
N THR A 107 10.28 -22.73 14.87
CA THR A 107 10.95 -22.55 16.18
C THR A 107 11.13 -23.87 16.95
N LYS A 108 10.38 -24.93 16.60
CA LYS A 108 10.52 -26.25 17.24
C LYS A 108 11.56 -27.16 16.58
N SER A 109 12.06 -26.82 15.40
CA SER A 109 13.10 -27.58 14.70
C SER A 109 14.53 -27.16 15.04
N GLY A 110 14.72 -26.20 15.96
CA GLY A 110 16.04 -25.69 16.37
C GLY A 110 16.54 -26.12 17.75
N GLN A 111 15.84 -27.04 18.43
CA GLN A 111 16.27 -27.61 19.72
C GLN A 111 16.31 -29.14 19.69
N GLN A 112 17.01 -29.71 18.72
CA GLN A 112 17.65 -31.02 18.87
C GLN A 112 18.96 -30.94 18.10
N TYR A 113 20.04 -30.63 18.80
CA TYR A 113 21.42 -31.14 18.69
C TYR A 113 22.30 -30.32 19.63
#